data_AF-A0A3C1Q5Y3-F1
#
_entry.id   AF-A0A3C1Q5Y3-F1
#
_cell.length_a   1.000
_cell.length_b   1.000
_cell.length_c   1.000
_cell.angle_alpha   90.00
_cell.angle_beta   90.00
_cell.angle_gamma   90.00
#
_symmetry.space_group_name_H-M   'P 1'
#
loop_
_entity.id
_entity.type
_entity.pdbx_description
1 polymer ?
#
loop_
_entity_poly.entity_id
_entity_poly.type
_entity_poly.pdbx_seq_one_letter_code
_entity_poly.pdbx_strand_id
1 'polypeptide(L)' 'MPGIKIITDSTADLGQELKERYRLEVVPLMVTFDEETYGDGVDINTQRLFELVKEKGKLPKTSSPSPA' A
#
# COMPACT_ATOMS: atom_id res chain seq x y z
N MET A 1 1.62 -26.23 18.81
CA MET A 1 0.61 -25.20 18.46
C MET A 1 0.94 -24.67 17.09
N PRO A 2 -0.01 -24.56 16.16
CA PRO A 2 0.25 -23.82 14.93
C PRO A 2 0.57 -22.36 15.28
N GLY A 3 1.55 -21.77 14.60
CA GLY A 3 1.90 -20.36 14.78
C GLY A 3 0.80 -19.45 14.22
N ILE A 4 0.58 -18.30 14.85
CA ILE A 4 -0.29 -17.25 14.32
C ILE A 4 0.54 -16.36 13.40
N LYS A 5 0.05 -16.11 12.19
CA LYS A 5 0.61 -15.11 11.26
C LYS A 5 -0.42 -14.00 11.08
N ILE A 6 0.03 -12.75 11.16
CA ILE A 6 -0.82 -11.58 10.95
C ILE A 6 -0.39 -10.93 9.64
N ILE A 7 -1.37 -10.76 8.75
CA ILE A 7 -1.19 -10.17 7.43
C ILE A 7 -2.24 -9.06 7.30
N THR A 8 -1.84 -7.92 6.73
CA THR A 8 -2.74 -6.81 6.44
C THR A 8 -2.38 -6.19 5.08
N ASP A 9 -3.18 -5.25 4.61
CA ASP A 9 -2.87 -4.46 3.42
C ASP A 9 -2.29 -3.09 3.79
N SER A 10 -1.84 -2.34 2.79
CA SER A 10 -1.15 -1.06 2.99
C SER A 10 -2.01 0.03 3.65
N THR A 11 -3.34 -0.10 3.70
CA THR A 11 -4.25 0.92 4.25
C THR A 11 -4.29 0.98 5.77
N ALA A 12 -3.66 0.04 6.45
CA ALA A 12 -3.66 -0.03 7.91
C ALA A 12 -2.73 1.01 8.59
N ASP A 13 -1.90 1.73 7.83
CA ASP A 13 -1.02 2.82 8.31
C ASP A 13 -0.18 2.47 9.55
N LEU A 14 0.24 1.20 9.64
CA LEU A 14 0.94 0.70 10.83
C LEU A 14 2.37 1.26 10.92
N GLY A 15 2.73 1.75 12.10
CA GLY A 15 4.09 2.15 12.42
C GLY A 15 5.09 0.98 12.40
N GLN A 16 6.37 1.29 12.17
CA GLN A 16 7.44 0.29 12.08
C GLN A 16 7.55 -0.58 13.34
N GLU A 17 7.35 0.01 14.53
CA GLU A 17 7.40 -0.71 15.80
C GLU A 17 6.40 -1.88 15.85
N LEU A 18 5.15 -1.65 15.41
CA LEU A 18 4.13 -2.70 15.39
C LEU A 18 4.47 -3.78 14.37
N LYS A 19 4.95 -3.36 13.19
CA LYS A 19 5.36 -4.28 12.10
C LYS A 19 6.43 -5.25 12.59
N GLU A 20 7.45 -4.75 13.27
CA GLU A 20 8.54 -5.55 13.82
C GLU A 20 8.11 -6.41 15.00
N ARG A 21 7.40 -5.83 15.98
CA ARG A 21 6.95 -6.52 17.19
C ARG A 21 6.11 -7.76 16.88
N TYR A 22 5.21 -7.65 15.90
CA TYR A 22 4.27 -8.71 15.54
C TYR A 22 4.68 -9.49 14.29
N ARG A 23 5.83 -9.16 13.68
CA ARG A 23 6.29 -9.76 12.40
C ARG A 23 5.19 -9.71 11.34
N LEU A 24 4.56 -8.54 11.21
CA LEU A 24 3.46 -8.31 10.27
C LEU A 24 3.98 -8.33 8.84
N GLU A 25 3.22 -8.99 7.98
CA GLU A 25 3.38 -8.86 6.54
C GLU A 25 2.34 -7.88 6.03
N VAL A 26 2.78 -6.91 5.23
CA VAL A 26 1.91 -5.91 4.62
C VAL A 26 1.91 -6.15 3.11
N VAL A 27 0.72 -6.42 2.58
CA VAL A 27 0.50 -6.58 1.14
C VAL A 27 0.21 -5.21 0.53
N PRO A 28 1.01 -4.71 -0.42
CA PRO A 28 0.76 -3.42 -1.03
C PRO A 28 -0.52 -3.45 -1.87
N LEU A 29 -1.34 -2.41 -1.76
CA LEU A 29 -2.40 -2.15 -2.73
C LEU A 29 -1.87 -1.37 -3.92
N MET A 30 -2.55 -1.47 -5.06
CA MET A 30 -2.11 -0.78 -6.27
C MET A 30 -2.83 0.55 -6.44
N VAL A 31 -2.06 1.58 -6.78
CA VAL A 31 -2.53 2.92 -7.16
C VAL A 31 -2.21 3.12 -8.63
N THR A 32 -3.24 3.39 -9.44
CA THR A 32 -3.10 3.55 -10.89
C THR A 32 -3.47 4.96 -11.33
N PHE A 33 -2.57 5.60 -12.07
CA PHE A 33 -2.80 6.81 -12.84
C PHE A 33 -2.60 6.50 -14.33
N ASP A 34 -3.68 6.52 -15.12
CA ASP A 34 -3.65 6.14 -16.53
C ASP A 34 -3.07 4.74 -16.74
N GLU A 35 -1.90 4.65 -17.38
CA GLU A 35 -1.17 3.41 -17.66
C GLU A 35 -0.09 3.11 -16.60
N GLU A 36 0.17 4.04 -15.68
CA GLU A 36 1.17 3.90 -14.62
C GLU A 36 0.53 3.33 -13.36
N THR A 37 1.11 2.27 -12.80
CA THR A 37 0.62 1.62 -11.58
C THR A 37 1.75 1.48 -10.57
N TYR A 38 1.46 1.79 -9.31
CA TYR A 38 2.40 1.84 -8.21
C TYR A 38 1.90 1.00 -7.04
N GLY A 39 2.78 0.24 -6.39
CA GLY A 39 2.51 -0.38 -5.09
C GLY A 39 2.59 0.66 -3.96
N ASP A 40 1.52 0.79 -3.20
CA ASP A 40 1.43 1.70 -2.06
C ASP A 40 2.41 1.32 -0.94
N GLY A 41 3.24 2.27 -0.53
CA GLY A 41 4.33 2.07 0.43
C GLY A 41 5.55 1.33 -0.12
N VAL A 42 5.53 0.92 -1.40
CA VAL A 42 6.64 0.24 -2.09
C VAL A 42 7.23 1.13 -3.19
N ASP A 43 6.41 1.49 -4.18
CA ASP A 43 6.81 2.33 -5.32
C ASP A 43 6.42 3.79 -5.13
N ILE A 44 5.38 4.04 -4.32
CA ILE A 44 4.86 5.38 -4.06
C ILE A 44 4.60 5.58 -2.58
N ASN A 45 4.83 6.81 -2.09
CA ASN A 45 4.47 7.23 -0.75
C ASN A 45 3.36 8.29 -0.79
N THR A 46 2.77 8.59 0.37
CA THR A 46 1.66 9.54 0.51
C THR A 46 2.00 10.92 -0.06
N GLN A 47 3.22 11.42 0.14
CA GLN A 47 3.61 12.72 -0.39
C GLN A 47 3.58 12.73 -1.93
N ARG A 48 4.22 11.74 -2.57
CA ARG A 48 4.27 11.63 -4.03
C ARG A 48 2.88 11.41 -4.62
N LEU A 49 2.02 10.66 -3.93
CA LEU A 49 0.62 10.48 -4.32
C LEU A 49 -0.11 11.83 -4.46
N PHE A 50 -0.01 12.69 -3.45
CA PHE A 50 -0.64 14.01 -3.48
C PHE A 50 -0.02 14.94 -4.52
N GLU A 51 1.29 14.85 -4.77
CA GLU A 51 1.94 15.57 -5.87
C GLU A 51 1.38 15.14 -7.23
N LEU A 52 1.28 13.83 -7.48
CA LEU A 52 0.69 13.30 -8.72
C LEU A 52 -0.76 13.74 -8.94
N VAL A 53 -1.58 13.78 -7.87
CA VAL A 53 -2.95 14.30 -7.96
C VAL A 53 -2.95 15.76 -8.42
N LYS A 54 -2.05 16.59 -7.88
CA LYS A 54 -1.92 18.00 -8.30
C LYS A 54 -1.40 18.12 -9.73
N GLU A 55 -0.37 17.36 -10.09
CA GLU A 55 0.26 17.38 -11.42
C GLU A 55 -0.71 16.91 -12.52
N LYS A 56 -1.43 15.80 -12.29
CA LYS A 56 -2.32 15.19 -13.28
C LYS A 56 -3.75 15.73 -13.24
N GLY A 57 -4.11 16.51 -12.21
CA GLY A 57 -5.43 17.12 -12.08
C GLY A 57 -6.59 16.11 -11.92
N LYS A 58 -6.30 14.89 -11.46
CA LYS A 58 -7.29 13.82 -11.28
C LYS A 58 -6.91 12.90 -10.12
N LEU A 59 -7.91 12.17 -9.64
CA LEU A 59 -7.71 11.14 -8.62
C LEU A 59 -7.25 9.83 -9.27
N PRO A 60 -6.40 9.05 -8.56
CA PRO A 60 -6.03 7.71 -8.99
C PRO A 60 -7.22 6.76 -8.90
N LYS A 61 -7.07 5.60 -9.54
CA LYS A 61 -7.87 4.40 -9.23
C LYS A 61 -7.06 3.48 -8.32
N THR A 62 -7.76 2.67 -7.53
CA THR A 62 -7.15 1.67 -6.66
C THR A 62 -7.67 0.28 -7.00
N SER A 63 -6.85 -0.74 -6.76
CA SER A 63 -7.29 -2.14 -6.83
C SER A 63 -6.87 -2.91 -5.58
N SER A 64 -7.68 -3.91 -5.23
CA SER A 64 -7.33 -4.89 -4.20
C SER A 64 -6.10 -5.71 -4.63
N PRO A 65 -5.44 -6.42 -3.69
CA PRO A 65 -4.37 -7.33 -4.05
C PRO A 65 -4.89 -8.46 -4.94
N SER A 66 -4.02 -9.03 -5.76
CA SER A 66 -4.30 -10.28 -6.47
C SER A 66 -4.53 -11.42 -5.46
N PRO A 67 -5.58 -12.25 -5.61
CA PRO A 67 -5.74 -13.46 -4.82
C PRO A 67 -4.67 -14.54 -5.05
N ALA A 68 -3.86 -14.41 -6.11
CA ALA A 68 -2.96 -15.42 -6.66
C ALA A 68 -1.55 -14.88 -6.89
#